data_AF-A0A816FSB0-F1
#
_entry.id   AF-A0A816FSB0-F1
#
_cell.length_a   1.000
_cell.length_b   1.000
_cell.length_c   1.000
_cell.angle_alpha   90.00
_cell.angle_beta   90.00
_cell.angle_gamma   90.00
#
_symmetry.space_group_name_H-M   'P 1'
#
loop_
_entity.id
_entity.type
_entity.pdbx_description
1 polymer ?
#
loop_
_entity_poly.entity_id
_entity_poly.type
_entity_poly.pdbx_seq_one_letter_code
_entity_poly.pdbx_strand_id
1 'polypeptide(L)'
;MEIYTQIAKITDKIRETNGKIRGIDDQLCEKEVELANQELASDQRQEIERQVHQLKGEKNNLLMAVETLESERSQLETLADQT
;
A
#
# COMPACT_ATOMS: atom_id res chain seq x y z
N MET A 1 5.92 -6.46 -29.08
CA MET A 1 5.84 -7.55 -28.08
C MET A 1 6.41 -7.11 -26.72
N GLU A 2 7.56 -6.42 -26.68
CA GLU A 2 8.20 -5.98 -25.44
C GLU A 2 7.35 -5.02 -24.57
N ILE A 3 6.58 -4.11 -25.18
CA ILE A 3 5.69 -3.18 -24.47
C ILE A 3 4.62 -3.92 -23.64
N TYR A 4 3.96 -4.93 -24.24
CA TYR A 4 2.98 -5.75 -23.51
C TYR A 4 3.60 -6.53 -22.34
N THR A 5 4.86 -6.97 -22.47
CA THR A 5 5.59 -7.58 -21.36
C THR A 5 5.86 -6.58 -20.23
N GLN A 6 6.17 -5.32 -20.55
CA GLN A 6 6.36 -4.27 -19.54
C GLN A 6 5.03 -3.94 -18.84
N ILE A 7 3.93 -3.78 -19.58
CA ILE A 7 2.58 -3.56 -19.05
C ILE A 7 2.18 -4.69 -18.07
N ALA A 8 2.45 -5.95 -18.45
CA ALA A 8 2.17 -7.10 -17.59
C ALA A 8 2.98 -7.04 -16.28
N LYS A 9 4.29 -6.74 -16.36
CA LYS A 9 5.15 -6.60 -15.17
C LYS A 9 4.66 -5.48 -14.23
N ILE A 10 4.27 -4.33 -14.77
CA ILE A 10 3.75 -3.23 -13.95
C ILE A 10 2.40 -3.62 -13.31
N THR A 11 1.53 -4.31 -14.06
CA THR A 11 0.26 -4.82 -13.53
C THR A 11 0.46 -5.76 -12.35
N ASP A 12 1.44 -6.68 -12.46
CA ASP A 12 1.76 -7.59 -11.36
C ASP A 12 2.33 -6.85 -10.14
N LYS A 13 3.19 -5.84 -10.36
CA LYS A 13 3.69 -4.98 -9.27
C LYS A 13 2.57 -4.20 -8.58
N ILE A 14 1.63 -3.62 -9.34
CA ILE A 14 0.45 -2.94 -8.76
C ILE A 14 -0.34 -3.91 -7.89
N ARG A 15 -0.58 -5.14 -8.39
CA ARG A 15 -1.30 -6.17 -7.64
C ARG A 15 -0.58 -6.53 -6.33
N GLU A 16 0.74 -6.71 -6.38
CA GLU A 16 1.55 -7.01 -5.20
C GLU A 16 1.49 -5.86 -4.17
N THR A 17 1.68 -4.61 -4.62
CA THR A 17 1.62 -3.43 -3.77
C THR A 17 0.24 -3.24 -3.13
N ASN A 18 -0.83 -3.46 -3.88
CA ASN A 18 -2.20 -3.48 -3.35
C ASN A 18 -2.44 -4.63 -2.35
N GLY A 19 -1.73 -5.76 -2.50
CA GLY A 19 -1.68 -6.81 -1.49
C GLY A 19 -1.05 -6.33 -0.18
N LYS A 20 0.08 -5.62 -0.25
CA LYS A 20 0.76 -5.05 0.92
C LYS A 20 -0.09 -4.01 1.63
N ILE A 21 -0.75 -3.11 0.89
CA ILE A 21 -1.67 -2.10 1.44
C ILE A 21 -2.79 -2.77 2.25
N ARG A 22 -3.40 -3.83 1.73
CA ARG A 22 -4.43 -4.59 2.46
C ARG A 22 -3.89 -5.22 3.75
N GLY A 23 -2.68 -5.79 3.69
CA GLY A 23 -2.04 -6.32 4.90
C GLY A 23 -1.77 -5.24 5.97
N ILE A 24 -1.42 -4.02 5.55
CA ILE A 24 -1.28 -2.89 6.48
C ILE A 24 -2.65 -2.46 7.05
N ASP A 25 -3.72 -2.50 6.25
CA ASP A 25 -5.06 -2.19 6.73
C ASP A 25 -5.54 -3.20 7.79
N ASP A 26 -5.27 -4.47 7.59
CA ASP A 26 -5.57 -5.51 8.59
C ASP A 26 -4.79 -5.25 9.90
N GLN A 27 -3.50 -4.94 9.80
CA GLN A 27 -2.66 -4.60 10.98
C GLN A 27 -3.13 -3.32 11.69
N LEU A 28 -3.53 -2.29 10.94
CA LEU A 28 -4.09 -1.07 11.51
C LEU A 28 -5.37 -1.37 12.28
N CYS A 29 -6.25 -2.20 11.73
CA CYS A 29 -7.48 -2.61 12.40
C CYS A 29 -7.19 -3.33 13.72
N GLU A 30 -6.25 -4.28 13.72
CA GLU A 30 -5.83 -4.99 14.94
C GLU A 30 -5.30 -4.01 16.00
N LYS A 31 -4.45 -3.05 15.61
CA LYS A 31 -3.88 -2.06 16.52
C LYS A 31 -4.91 -1.06 17.04
N GLU A 32 -5.88 -0.66 16.22
CA GLU A 32 -6.98 0.20 16.65
C GLU A 32 -7.91 -0.51 17.65
N VAL A 33 -8.13 -1.83 17.47
CA VAL A 33 -8.84 -2.66 18.46
C VAL A 33 -8.03 -2.78 19.75
N GLU A 34 -6.72 -3.00 19.67
CA GLU A 34 -5.84 -3.00 20.85
C GLU A 34 -5.97 -1.66 21.64
N LEU A 35 -5.92 -0.51 20.95
CA LEU A 35 -6.06 0.81 21.59
C LEU A 35 -7.42 1.08 22.23
N ALA A 36 -8.48 0.49 21.68
CA ALA A 36 -9.83 0.60 22.19
C ALA A 36 -10.02 -0.16 23.52
N ASN A 37 -9.13 -1.12 23.84
CA ASN A 37 -9.15 -1.79 25.14
C ASN A 37 -8.72 -0.83 26.26
N GLN A 38 -9.60 -0.68 27.25
CA GLN A 38 -9.50 0.35 28.30
C GLN A 38 -8.43 0.06 29.37
N GLU A 39 -7.86 -1.15 29.40
CA GLU A 39 -6.92 -1.59 30.44
C GLU A 39 -5.43 -1.45 30.07
N LEU A 40 -5.11 -0.87 28.92
CA LEU A 40 -3.71 -0.67 28.52
C LEU A 40 -2.99 0.30 29.46
N ALA A 41 -1.78 -0.09 29.89
CA ALA A 41 -0.88 0.83 30.56
C ALA A 41 -0.48 1.98 29.62
N SER A 42 -0.18 3.17 30.17
CA SER A 42 0.16 4.38 29.40
C SER A 42 1.29 4.13 28.39
N ASP A 43 2.34 3.39 28.79
CA ASP A 43 3.49 3.11 27.93
C ASP A 43 3.12 2.16 26.77
N GLN A 44 2.23 1.19 27.01
CA GLN A 44 1.71 0.30 25.97
C GLN A 44 0.86 1.08 24.96
N ARG A 45 -0.01 1.98 25.44
CA ARG A 45 -0.83 2.83 24.59
C ARG A 45 0.04 3.71 23.68
N GLN A 46 1.07 4.37 24.22
CA GLN A 46 1.98 5.20 23.43
C GLN A 46 2.73 4.39 22.37
N GLU A 47 3.18 3.18 22.70
CA GLU A 47 3.86 2.32 21.74
C GLU A 47 2.93 1.88 20.61
N ILE A 48 1.67 1.54 20.91
CA ILE A 48 0.70 1.18 19.87
C ILE A 48 0.36 2.40 19.00
N GLU A 49 0.18 3.59 19.58
CA GLU A 49 -0.03 4.82 18.82
C GLU A 49 1.12 5.13 17.86
N ARG A 50 2.37 4.90 18.30
CA ARG A 50 3.56 5.03 17.46
C ARG A 50 3.54 4.03 16.30
N GLN A 51 3.19 2.77 16.55
CA GLN A 51 3.06 1.73 15.52
C GLN A 51 1.96 2.08 14.50
N VAL A 52 0.80 2.54 14.97
CA VAL A 52 -0.30 3.00 14.09
C VAL A 52 0.16 4.15 13.20
N HIS A 53 0.90 5.13 13.75
CA HIS A 53 1.41 6.24 12.96
C HIS A 53 2.40 5.78 11.89
N GLN A 54 3.31 4.86 12.24
CA GLN A 54 4.25 4.27 11.29
C GLN A 54 3.53 3.53 10.16
N LEU A 55 2.58 2.66 10.48
CA LEU A 55 1.80 1.91 9.50
C LEU A 55 1.01 2.82 8.56
N LYS A 56 0.42 3.92 9.07
CA LYS A 56 -0.23 4.94 8.24
C LYS A 56 0.75 5.60 7.27
N GLY A 57 1.97 5.90 7.72
CA GLY A 57 3.03 6.43 6.86
C GLY A 57 3.44 5.44 5.76
N GLU A 58 3.67 4.18 6.11
CA GLU A 58 4.00 3.12 5.16
C GLU A 58 2.89 2.90 4.13
N LYS A 59 1.62 2.86 4.57
CA LYS A 59 0.46 2.76 3.68
C LYS A 59 0.43 3.91 2.66
N ASN A 60 0.60 5.15 3.10
CA ASN A 60 0.59 6.31 2.22
C ASN A 60 1.71 6.25 1.17
N ASN A 61 2.91 5.79 1.55
CA ASN A 61 4.01 5.60 0.60
C ASN A 61 3.68 4.55 -0.46
N LEU A 62 3.05 3.44 -0.07
CA LEU A 62 2.61 2.41 -1.02
C LEU A 62 1.50 2.91 -1.94
N LEU A 63 0.55 3.71 -1.44
CA LEU A 63 -0.50 4.32 -2.26
C LEU A 63 0.10 5.22 -3.35
N MET A 64 1.03 6.10 -3.00
CA MET A 64 1.74 6.93 -3.98
C MET A 64 2.52 6.09 -5.02
N ALA A 65 3.10 4.96 -4.59
CA ALA A 65 3.77 4.04 -5.50
C ALA A 65 2.79 3.37 -6.49
N VAL A 66 1.58 2.99 -6.03
CA VAL A 66 0.53 2.47 -6.92
C VAL A 66 0.12 3.51 -7.95
N GLU A 67 -0.15 4.75 -7.54
CA GLU A 67 -0.51 5.84 -8.45
C GLU A 67 0.56 6.07 -9.52
N THR A 68 1.84 6.04 -9.12
CA THR A 68 2.96 6.18 -10.05
C THR A 68 2.99 5.04 -11.06
N LEU A 69 2.85 3.79 -10.60
CA LEU A 69 2.84 2.61 -11.47
C LEU A 69 1.62 2.60 -12.40
N GLU A 70 0.45 3.05 -11.94
CA GLU A 70 -0.76 3.16 -12.77
C GLU A 70 -0.59 4.19 -13.88
N SER A 71 0.05 5.32 -13.58
CA SER A 71 0.40 6.34 -14.57
C SER A 71 1.38 5.79 -15.61
N GLU A 72 2.45 5.12 -15.19
CA GLU A 72 3.42 4.46 -16.08
C GLU A 72 2.74 3.41 -16.98
N ARG A 73 1.86 2.58 -16.41
CA ARG A 73 1.12 1.56 -17.17
C ARG A 73 0.25 2.20 -18.26
N SER A 74 -0.49 3.26 -17.91
CA SER A 74 -1.39 3.97 -18.83
C SER A 74 -0.62 4.60 -20.01
N GLN A 75 0.56 5.15 -19.75
CA GLN A 75 1.44 5.68 -20.81
C GLN A 75 1.92 4.57 -21.76
N LEU A 76 2.30 3.40 -21.22
CA LEU A 76 2.70 2.26 -22.04
C LEU A 76 1.54 1.66 -22.84
N GLU A 77 0.33 1.62 -22.27
CA GLU A 77 -0.89 1.21 -22.98
C GLU A 77 -1.16 2.14 -24.16
N THR A 78 -1.10 3.46 -23.95
CA THR A 78 -1.23 4.46 -25.01
C THR A 78 -0.18 4.27 -26.12
N LEU A 79 1.07 3.99 -25.76
CA LEU A 79 2.14 3.74 -26.72
C LEU A 79 1.90 2.44 -27.50
N ALA A 80 1.44 1.38 -26.83
CA ALA A 80 1.11 0.10 -27.46
C ALA A 80 0.02 0.26 -28.53
N ASP A 81 -1.00 1.08 -28.27
CA ASP A 81 -2.10 1.32 -29.20
C ASP A 81 -1.68 2.12 -30.44
N GLN A 82 -0.54 2.83 -30.37
CA GLN A 82 0.02 3.61 -31.47
C GLN A 82 1.03 2.83 -32.33
N THR A 83 1.39 1.60 -31.95
CA THR A 83 2.38 0.75 -32.65
C THR A 83 1.77 -0.48 -33.30
#